data_AF-H0TDQ2-F1
#
_entry.id   AF-H0TDQ2-F1
#
_cell.length_a   1.000
_cell.length_b   1.000
_cell.length_c   1.000
_cell.angle_alpha   90.00
_cell.angle_beta   90.00
_cell.angle_gamma   90.00
#
_symmetry.space_group_name_H-M   'P 1'
#
loop_
_entity.id
_entity.type
_entity.pdbx_description
1 polymer ?
#
loop_
_entity_poly.entity_id
_entity_poly.type
_entity_poly.pdbx_seq_one_letter_code
_entity_poly.pdbx_strand_id
1 'polypeptide(L)'
;MLSRKVTIRTWTTARCVFLFFVLSCVSATAARDLPRRPFLGVTGQPAPDKHVRVGKIFPESPAARSELAVGDILLALNGAPITSVDDFLAGVKSLKSKDRAVYQVQRGGNELDVEVTAGEFPREQPSGIQVLYDSVETPKAEVRSILTLPIGNTGKLPTIFYVQGWDCSSVDWPLPDPNLARELVYGLTRAGFAVMRAEKSGTGDSTGTPCRDVDFHDEVALFTSALKKLKTYDFVDTGNVFIFGHSAGGWVAPLMAEQEPVKGIVVYGTVVRPFAEYLVENWRRNRWLRSQSDLSQFDLAKVEDEQRLYAQLLHYLLVEKSSVHNATIKHPELSAMAKRLFPQDDEHFDNLRTLQHVRQLNDQNVARVWASLDAHVLALFGEYDIRTLAMDHEYIAAIINARHPSMGSWRLLPKMDHGFALHDSLHDSAVHEFAGPFGDQVLQETVTWIRGIVG
;
A
#
# COMPACT_ATOMS: atom_id res chain seq x y z
N MET A 1 -55.84 -74.12 -34.34
CA MET A 1 -55.51 -74.83 -33.08
C MET A 1 -54.01 -75.08 -33.03
N LEU A 2 -53.38 -74.84 -31.86
CA LEU A 2 -52.04 -75.27 -31.42
C LEU A 2 -50.76 -74.68 -32.09
N SER A 3 -50.14 -73.77 -31.34
CA SER A 3 -48.69 -73.62 -31.01
C SER A 3 -47.69 -74.57 -31.68
N ARG A 4 -46.53 -74.07 -32.19
CA ARG A 4 -45.25 -73.91 -31.43
C ARG A 4 -44.08 -73.40 -32.32
N LYS A 5 -43.31 -72.47 -31.72
CA LYS A 5 -41.84 -72.23 -31.78
C LYS A 5 -41.10 -72.11 -33.12
N VAL A 6 -40.32 -71.02 -33.25
CA VAL A 6 -38.89 -71.08 -33.67
C VAL A 6 -38.09 -70.00 -32.91
N THR A 7 -36.88 -70.35 -32.45
CA THR A 7 -35.88 -69.47 -31.83
C THR A 7 -34.64 -69.51 -32.71
N ILE A 8 -34.05 -68.36 -33.08
CA ILE A 8 -32.70 -68.28 -33.66
C ILE A 8 -31.93 -67.12 -33.03
N ARG A 9 -30.69 -67.42 -32.63
CA ARG A 9 -29.69 -66.55 -31.99
C ARG A 9 -29.21 -65.42 -32.90
N THR A 10 -29.06 -64.23 -32.33
CA THR A 10 -28.46 -63.04 -32.95
C THR A 10 -26.96 -62.98 -32.68
N TRP A 11 -26.17 -62.71 -33.72
CA TRP A 11 -24.76 -62.30 -33.63
C TRP A 11 -24.66 -60.82 -34.00
N THR A 12 -24.10 -60.02 -33.09
CA THR A 12 -23.85 -58.59 -33.22
C THR A 12 -22.49 -58.33 -33.86
N THR A 13 -22.46 -57.61 -34.99
CA THR A 13 -21.25 -56.99 -35.54
C THR A 13 -21.21 -55.51 -35.18
N ALA A 14 -20.11 -55.10 -34.56
CA ALA A 14 -19.86 -53.76 -34.06
C ALA A 14 -19.62 -52.75 -35.21
N ARG A 15 -20.19 -51.55 -35.07
CA ARG A 15 -19.81 -50.35 -35.83
C ARG A 15 -19.30 -49.30 -34.84
N CYS A 16 -18.02 -48.96 -34.95
CA CYS A 16 -17.39 -47.86 -34.22
C CYS A 16 -17.98 -46.52 -34.67
N VAL A 17 -18.45 -45.73 -33.72
CA VAL A 17 -18.78 -44.31 -33.90
C VAL A 17 -17.69 -43.53 -33.18
N PHE A 18 -16.91 -42.75 -33.92
CA PHE A 18 -15.98 -41.77 -33.36
C PHE A 18 -16.76 -40.52 -32.97
N LEU A 19 -16.92 -40.27 -31.67
CA LEU A 19 -17.31 -38.95 -31.16
C LEU A 19 -16.05 -38.11 -30.94
N PHE A 20 -15.92 -37.01 -31.67
CA PHE A 20 -14.96 -35.95 -31.36
C PHE A 20 -15.48 -35.16 -30.16
N PHE A 21 -14.87 -35.38 -28.98
CA PHE A 21 -14.96 -34.43 -27.88
C PHE A 21 -13.95 -33.31 -28.13
N VAL A 22 -14.44 -32.11 -28.46
CA VAL A 22 -13.63 -30.90 -28.36
C VAL A 22 -13.51 -30.57 -26.88
N LEU A 23 -12.43 -31.05 -26.24
CA LEU A 23 -12.01 -30.55 -24.94
C LEU A 23 -11.48 -29.13 -25.16
N SER A 24 -12.30 -28.12 -24.85
CA SER A 24 -11.80 -26.78 -24.58
C SER A 24 -11.02 -26.85 -23.27
N CYS A 25 -9.71 -27.09 -23.34
CA CYS A 25 -8.80 -26.87 -22.23
C CYS A 25 -8.78 -25.37 -21.95
N VAL A 26 -9.64 -24.92 -21.04
CA VAL A 26 -9.39 -23.67 -20.32
C VAL A 26 -8.16 -23.95 -19.48
N SER A 27 -7.01 -23.43 -19.91
CA SER A 27 -5.80 -23.40 -19.09
C SER A 27 -6.05 -22.44 -17.93
N ALA A 28 -6.72 -22.93 -16.89
CA ALA A 28 -6.64 -22.31 -15.58
C ALA A 28 -5.19 -22.50 -15.12
N THR A 29 -4.35 -21.50 -15.35
CA THR A 29 -3.13 -21.34 -14.56
C THR A 29 -3.58 -21.30 -13.12
N ALA A 30 -3.35 -22.37 -12.37
CA ALA A 30 -3.62 -22.41 -10.94
C ALA A 30 -2.88 -21.20 -10.33
N ALA A 31 -3.64 -20.27 -9.76
CA ALA A 31 -3.09 -19.16 -8.99
C ALA A 31 -2.07 -19.76 -8.01
N ARG A 32 -0.83 -19.26 -8.05
CA ARG A 32 0.17 -19.63 -7.04
C ARG A 32 -0.26 -18.95 -5.75
N ASP A 33 -0.91 -19.69 -4.87
CA ASP A 33 -1.48 -19.09 -3.66
C ASP A 33 -0.37 -18.92 -2.62
N LEU A 34 0.07 -17.68 -2.43
CA LEU A 34 0.86 -17.31 -1.25
C LEU A 34 0.08 -17.73 0.01
N PRO A 35 0.73 -18.29 1.04
CA PRO A 35 0.03 -18.59 2.28
C PRO A 35 -0.42 -17.29 2.97
N ARG A 36 -1.53 -17.36 3.72
CA ARG A 36 -1.96 -16.24 4.57
C ARG A 36 -1.02 -16.09 5.75
N ARG A 37 -0.60 -14.85 6.04
CA ARG A 37 0.22 -14.54 7.22
C ARG A 37 -0.48 -14.97 8.53
N PRO A 38 0.27 -15.33 9.57
CA PRO A 38 -0.30 -15.67 10.87
C PRO A 38 -1.05 -14.48 11.47
N PHE A 39 -2.10 -14.76 12.22
CA PHE A 39 -2.90 -13.76 12.91
C PHE A 39 -3.34 -14.25 14.27
N LEU A 40 -3.13 -13.41 15.29
CA LEU A 40 -3.65 -13.63 16.63
C LEU A 40 -4.82 -12.68 16.93
N GLY A 41 -4.91 -11.55 16.23
CA GLY A 41 -5.95 -10.54 16.41
C GLY A 41 -5.83 -9.75 17.70
N VAL A 42 -4.61 -9.29 17.96
CA VAL A 42 -4.30 -8.41 19.08
C VAL A 42 -3.43 -7.24 18.61
N THR A 43 -3.63 -6.05 19.16
CA THR A 43 -2.72 -4.91 18.98
C THR A 43 -1.83 -4.76 20.22
N GLY A 44 -0.55 -4.47 19.98
CA GLY A 44 0.42 -4.14 21.02
C GLY A 44 0.68 -2.64 21.07
N GLN A 45 0.81 -2.09 22.26
CA GLN A 45 1.21 -0.71 22.51
C GLN A 45 2.41 -0.67 23.45
N PRO A 46 3.30 0.32 23.36
CA PRO A 46 4.37 0.49 24.34
C PRO A 46 3.82 0.55 25.77
N ALA A 47 4.48 -0.13 26.70
CA ALA A 47 4.20 -0.12 28.13
C ALA A 47 5.45 0.31 28.92
N PRO A 48 5.31 0.66 30.22
CA PRO A 48 6.45 0.90 31.10
C PRO A 48 7.46 -0.25 31.10
N ASP A 49 8.70 0.06 31.51
CA ASP A 49 9.79 -0.90 31.68
C ASP A 49 10.17 -1.71 30.43
N LYS A 50 9.92 -1.12 29.25
CA LYS A 50 10.17 -1.76 27.94
C LYS A 50 9.36 -3.05 27.79
N HIS A 51 8.06 -2.98 28.02
CA HIS A 51 7.15 -4.07 27.70
C HIS A 51 6.10 -3.64 26.68
N VAL A 52 5.25 -4.58 26.27
CA VAL A 52 4.12 -4.33 25.37
C VAL A 52 2.82 -4.59 26.12
N ARG A 53 1.89 -3.64 26.06
CA ARG A 53 0.53 -3.80 26.57
C ARG A 53 -0.40 -4.23 25.45
N VAL A 54 -1.30 -5.16 25.74
CA VAL A 54 -2.44 -5.46 24.86
C VAL A 54 -3.38 -4.25 24.80
N GLY A 55 -3.48 -3.64 23.62
CA GLY A 55 -4.35 -2.49 23.38
C GLY A 55 -5.77 -2.90 23.00
N LYS A 56 -5.91 -3.71 21.95
CA LYS A 56 -7.19 -4.15 21.39
C LYS A 56 -7.13 -5.63 21.06
N ILE A 57 -8.24 -6.32 21.27
CA ILE A 57 -8.48 -7.68 20.77
C ILE A 57 -9.59 -7.58 19.72
N PHE A 58 -9.33 -8.09 18.51
CA PHE A 58 -10.30 -8.07 17.43
C PHE A 58 -11.41 -9.11 17.68
N PRO A 59 -12.69 -8.77 17.48
CA PRO A 59 -13.78 -9.74 17.55
C PRO A 59 -13.53 -10.94 16.63
N GLU A 60 -13.98 -12.12 17.06
CA GLU A 60 -13.85 -13.39 16.31
C GLU A 60 -12.40 -13.79 15.97
N SER A 61 -11.41 -13.13 16.56
CA SER A 61 -10.00 -13.49 16.39
C SER A 61 -9.58 -14.67 17.27
N PRO A 62 -8.41 -15.27 17.02
CA PRO A 62 -7.82 -16.23 17.94
C PRO A 62 -7.65 -15.74 19.37
N ALA A 63 -7.17 -14.50 19.57
CA ALA A 63 -7.03 -13.90 20.89
C ALA A 63 -8.39 -13.69 21.58
N ALA A 64 -9.45 -13.38 20.83
CA ALA A 64 -10.80 -13.29 21.41
C ALA A 64 -11.36 -14.64 21.88
N ARG A 65 -10.79 -15.75 21.40
CA ARG A 65 -11.16 -17.11 21.83
C ARG A 65 -10.26 -17.67 22.93
N SER A 66 -9.25 -16.93 23.36
CA SER A 66 -8.36 -17.31 24.45
C SER A 66 -8.68 -16.54 25.74
N GLU A 67 -7.87 -16.76 26.77
CA GLU A 67 -7.94 -16.01 28.02
C GLU A 67 -7.15 -14.68 27.97
N LEU A 68 -6.60 -14.29 26.81
CA LEU A 68 -5.85 -13.04 26.66
C LEU A 68 -6.82 -11.85 26.83
N ALA A 69 -6.39 -10.81 27.55
CA ALA A 69 -7.25 -9.68 27.86
C ALA A 69 -6.60 -8.33 27.48
N VAL A 70 -7.46 -7.36 27.18
CA VAL A 70 -7.03 -5.96 27.04
C VAL A 70 -6.40 -5.49 28.35
N GLY A 71 -5.24 -4.84 28.24
CA GLY A 71 -4.48 -4.33 29.37
C GLY A 71 -3.37 -5.26 29.88
N ASP A 72 -3.34 -6.54 29.47
CA ASP A 72 -2.26 -7.47 29.79
C ASP A 72 -0.91 -6.91 29.35
N ILE A 73 0.13 -7.09 30.18
CA ILE A 73 1.51 -6.79 29.80
C ILE A 73 2.13 -8.08 29.26
N LEU A 74 2.52 -8.08 28.00
CA LEU A 74 3.19 -9.19 27.34
C LEU A 74 4.66 -9.22 27.76
N LEU A 75 5.06 -10.30 28.42
CA LEU A 75 6.43 -10.52 28.90
C LEU A 75 7.24 -11.38 27.94
N ALA A 76 6.63 -12.44 27.40
CA ALA A 76 7.25 -13.34 26.44
C ALA A 76 6.22 -14.00 25.52
N LEU A 77 6.68 -14.45 24.35
CA LEU A 77 5.94 -15.29 23.41
C LEU A 77 6.77 -16.52 23.08
N ASN A 78 6.25 -17.71 23.37
CA ASN A 78 6.96 -18.99 23.21
C ASN A 78 8.34 -19.00 23.90
N GLY A 79 8.45 -18.34 25.05
CA GLY A 79 9.69 -18.20 25.82
C GLY A 79 10.66 -17.13 25.29
N ALA A 80 10.40 -16.51 24.14
CA ALA A 80 11.17 -15.36 23.66
C ALA A 80 10.68 -14.07 24.35
N PRO A 81 11.57 -13.28 24.99
CA PRO A 81 11.16 -12.04 25.64
C PRO A 81 10.53 -11.03 24.68
N ILE A 82 9.48 -10.33 25.14
CA ILE A 82 8.88 -9.20 24.45
C ILE A 82 9.30 -7.93 25.20
N THR A 83 10.25 -7.19 24.63
CA THR A 83 10.74 -5.93 25.22
C THR A 83 10.36 -4.69 24.41
N SER A 84 9.75 -4.89 23.25
CA SER A 84 9.33 -3.84 22.35
C SER A 84 8.18 -4.31 21.46
N VAL A 85 7.49 -3.36 20.84
CA VAL A 85 6.45 -3.68 19.84
C VAL A 85 7.08 -4.43 18.66
N ASP A 86 8.33 -4.13 18.30
CA ASP A 86 9.05 -4.83 17.23
C ASP A 86 9.31 -6.29 17.58
N ASP A 87 9.72 -6.60 18.82
CA ASP A 87 9.87 -7.99 19.29
C ASP A 87 8.54 -8.74 19.22
N PHE A 88 7.47 -8.09 19.66
CA PHE A 88 6.12 -8.65 19.61
C PHE A 88 5.71 -8.96 18.15
N LEU A 89 5.87 -8.01 17.23
CA LEU A 89 5.51 -8.20 15.82
C LEU A 89 6.38 -9.28 15.16
N ALA A 90 7.68 -9.32 15.46
CA ALA A 90 8.59 -10.35 14.98
C ALA A 90 8.21 -11.74 15.50
N GLY A 91 7.86 -11.84 16.78
CA GLY A 91 7.37 -13.07 17.39
C GLY A 91 6.09 -13.57 16.73
N VAL A 92 5.12 -12.70 16.48
CA VAL A 92 3.89 -13.06 15.75
C VAL A 92 4.19 -13.48 14.31
N LYS A 93 5.07 -12.77 13.60
CA LYS A 93 5.48 -13.09 12.22
C LYS A 93 6.17 -14.46 12.10
N SER A 94 6.80 -14.95 13.17
CA SER A 94 7.46 -16.25 13.21
C SER A 94 6.49 -17.44 13.28
N LEU A 95 5.23 -17.18 13.64
CA LEU A 95 4.20 -18.21 13.77
C LEU A 95 3.69 -18.68 12.41
N LYS A 96 3.09 -19.86 12.39
CA LYS A 96 2.30 -20.40 11.31
C LYS A 96 0.85 -20.57 11.75
N SER A 97 -0.05 -20.65 10.77
CA SER A 97 -1.43 -21.04 11.04
C SER A 97 -1.48 -22.37 11.79
N LYS A 98 -2.32 -22.43 12.82
CA LYS A 98 -2.49 -23.54 13.79
C LYS A 98 -1.34 -23.73 14.78
N ASP A 99 -0.31 -22.89 14.77
CA ASP A 99 0.70 -22.92 15.82
C ASP A 99 0.08 -22.58 17.17
N ARG A 100 0.53 -23.30 18.20
CA ARG A 100 0.23 -22.99 19.59
C ARG A 100 1.18 -21.90 20.06
N ALA A 101 0.65 -20.71 20.32
CA ALA A 101 1.41 -19.57 20.82
C ALA A 101 1.13 -19.40 22.32
N VAL A 102 2.17 -19.45 23.16
CA VAL A 102 2.05 -19.28 24.61
C VAL A 102 2.60 -17.90 24.99
N TYR A 103 1.72 -17.03 25.46
CA TYR A 103 2.09 -15.74 26.04
C TYR A 103 2.33 -15.88 27.52
N GLN A 104 3.49 -15.45 28.00
CA GLN A 104 3.66 -15.11 29.42
C GLN A 104 3.18 -13.66 29.58
N VAL A 105 2.14 -13.45 30.40
CA VAL A 105 1.54 -12.13 30.62
C VAL A 105 1.53 -11.76 32.09
N GLN A 106 1.61 -10.46 32.37
CA GLN A 106 1.33 -9.91 33.68
C GLN A 106 -0.07 -9.28 33.70
N ARG A 107 -0.92 -9.76 34.61
CA ARG A 107 -2.28 -9.26 34.84
C ARG A 107 -2.50 -9.02 36.33
N GLY A 108 -2.76 -7.76 36.70
CA GLY A 108 -3.01 -7.39 38.11
C GLY A 108 -1.84 -7.74 39.04
N GLY A 109 -0.60 -7.70 38.53
CA GLY A 109 0.62 -8.04 39.28
C GLY A 109 1.00 -9.51 39.28
N ASN A 110 0.11 -10.42 38.85
CA ASN A 110 0.42 -11.84 38.72
C ASN A 110 0.89 -12.19 37.31
N GLU A 111 1.82 -13.13 37.21
CA GLU A 111 2.22 -13.72 35.94
C GLU A 111 1.40 -14.99 35.65
N LEU A 112 0.97 -15.15 34.40
CA LEU A 112 0.28 -16.35 33.94
C LEU A 112 0.62 -16.63 32.47
N ASP A 113 0.52 -17.91 32.11
CA ASP A 113 0.62 -18.35 30.73
C ASP A 113 -0.76 -18.37 30.08
N VAL A 114 -0.88 -17.70 28.94
CA VAL A 114 -2.10 -17.67 28.11
C VAL A 114 -1.78 -18.28 26.76
N GLU A 115 -2.50 -19.35 26.43
CA GLU A 115 -2.39 -20.01 25.14
C GLU A 115 -3.33 -19.41 24.10
N VAL A 116 -2.80 -19.17 22.90
CA VAL A 116 -3.55 -18.72 21.73
C VAL A 116 -3.15 -19.57 20.52
N THR A 117 -4.13 -20.20 19.86
CA THR A 117 -3.87 -20.93 18.61
C THR A 117 -3.90 -19.98 17.42
N ALA A 118 -2.77 -19.74 16.77
CA ALA A 118 -2.66 -18.83 15.65
C ALA A 118 -3.61 -19.20 14.50
N GLY A 119 -4.31 -18.20 13.96
CA GLY A 119 -5.14 -18.32 12.76
C GLY A 119 -4.46 -17.74 11.52
N GLU A 120 -5.18 -17.75 10.41
CA GLU A 120 -4.81 -17.00 9.21
C GLU A 120 -5.31 -15.56 9.31
N PHE A 121 -4.57 -14.62 8.72
CA PHE A 121 -5.05 -13.25 8.56
C PHE A 121 -6.33 -13.25 7.72
N PRO A 122 -7.41 -12.61 8.21
CA PRO A 122 -8.73 -12.71 7.58
C PRO A 122 -8.68 -12.19 6.15
N ARG A 123 -9.62 -12.61 5.31
CA ARG A 123 -9.77 -12.10 3.95
C ARG A 123 -10.79 -10.97 3.94
N GLU A 124 -10.60 -10.00 3.05
CA GLU A 124 -11.58 -8.94 2.81
C GLU A 124 -12.89 -9.56 2.30
N GLN A 125 -14.00 -9.22 2.95
CA GLN A 125 -15.34 -9.67 2.57
C GLN A 125 -16.36 -8.50 2.60
N PRO A 126 -16.11 -7.42 1.84
CA PRO A 126 -17.07 -6.33 1.71
C PRO A 126 -18.39 -6.78 1.08
N SER A 127 -19.50 -6.24 1.56
CA SER A 127 -20.81 -6.43 0.92
C SER A 127 -20.82 -5.85 -0.50
N GLY A 128 -21.39 -6.58 -1.47
CA GLY A 128 -21.58 -6.13 -2.84
C GLY A 128 -20.32 -6.12 -3.72
N ILE A 129 -19.19 -6.60 -3.21
CA ILE A 129 -17.91 -6.65 -3.93
C ILE A 129 -17.35 -8.07 -3.87
N GLN A 130 -16.90 -8.58 -5.01
CA GLN A 130 -16.12 -9.81 -5.06
C GLN A 130 -14.64 -9.46 -4.85
N VAL A 131 -13.96 -10.18 -3.95
CA VAL A 131 -12.51 -10.04 -3.72
C VAL A 131 -11.79 -11.28 -4.23
N LEU A 132 -10.80 -11.07 -5.08
CA LEU A 132 -9.89 -12.09 -5.60
C LEU A 132 -8.48 -11.85 -5.03
N TYR A 133 -7.94 -12.86 -4.35
CA TYR A 133 -6.54 -12.90 -3.96
C TYR A 133 -5.78 -13.73 -4.99
N ASP A 134 -4.71 -13.16 -5.56
CA ASP A 134 -3.77 -13.83 -6.46
C ASP A 134 -2.34 -13.41 -6.10
N SER A 135 -1.33 -13.87 -6.82
CA SER A 135 0.06 -13.41 -6.70
C SER A 135 0.60 -12.85 -8.01
N VAL A 136 1.67 -12.07 -7.88
CA VAL A 136 2.45 -11.53 -9.00
C VAL A 136 3.89 -12.00 -8.81
N GLU A 137 4.41 -12.72 -9.79
CA GLU A 137 5.84 -12.99 -9.90
C GLU A 137 6.55 -11.72 -10.38
N THR A 138 7.56 -11.30 -9.63
CA THR A 138 8.41 -10.13 -9.93
C THR A 138 9.87 -10.56 -9.96
N PRO A 139 10.80 -9.73 -10.46
CA PRO A 139 12.21 -10.12 -10.58
C PRO A 139 12.87 -10.60 -9.28
N LYS A 140 12.39 -10.12 -8.11
CA LYS A 140 13.02 -10.35 -6.81
C LYS A 140 12.07 -10.89 -5.73
N ALA A 141 10.79 -11.08 -6.05
CA ALA A 141 9.78 -11.49 -5.09
C ALA A 141 8.55 -12.10 -5.79
N GLU A 142 7.83 -12.94 -5.07
CA GLU A 142 6.41 -13.19 -5.33
C GLU A 142 5.58 -12.35 -4.36
N VAL A 143 4.75 -11.45 -4.90
CA VAL A 143 3.97 -10.49 -4.11
C VAL A 143 2.49 -10.75 -4.20
N ARG A 144 1.76 -10.51 -3.11
CA ARG A 144 0.31 -10.66 -3.10
C ARG A 144 -0.34 -9.56 -3.93
N SER A 145 -1.33 -9.93 -4.73
CA SER A 145 -2.27 -9.00 -5.33
C SER A 145 -3.69 -9.25 -4.86
N ILE A 146 -4.45 -8.17 -4.73
CA ILE A 146 -5.83 -8.18 -4.25
C ILE A 146 -6.64 -7.38 -5.24
N LEU A 147 -7.63 -8.04 -5.85
CA LEU A 147 -8.52 -7.45 -6.82
C LEU A 147 -9.92 -7.37 -6.23
N THR A 148 -10.55 -6.23 -6.43
CA THR A 148 -11.94 -5.97 -6.06
C THR A 148 -12.76 -5.77 -7.34
N LEU A 149 -13.86 -6.51 -7.45
CA LEU A 149 -14.70 -6.60 -8.65
C LEU A 149 -16.17 -6.35 -8.29
N PRO A 150 -16.94 -5.66 -9.16
CA PRO A 150 -18.39 -5.58 -9.02
C PRO A 150 -19.01 -6.99 -9.13
N ILE A 151 -19.90 -7.35 -8.18
CA ILE A 151 -20.62 -8.63 -8.25
C ILE A 151 -21.56 -8.64 -9.46
N GLY A 152 -21.63 -9.78 -10.17
CA GLY A 152 -22.57 -10.00 -11.26
C GLY A 152 -22.13 -9.44 -12.62
N ASN A 153 -20.96 -8.80 -12.70
CA ASN A 153 -20.41 -8.39 -13.99
C ASN A 153 -19.88 -9.61 -14.78
N THR A 154 -20.33 -9.75 -16.02
CA THR A 154 -19.88 -10.80 -16.94
C THR A 154 -19.06 -10.28 -18.12
N GLY A 155 -18.86 -8.95 -18.21
CA GLY A 155 -18.14 -8.29 -19.30
C GLY A 155 -16.72 -7.87 -18.94
N LYS A 156 -16.05 -7.24 -19.91
CA LYS A 156 -14.78 -6.54 -19.71
C LYS A 156 -15.01 -5.25 -18.90
N LEU A 157 -14.15 -4.98 -17.94
CA LEU A 157 -14.25 -3.86 -17.00
C LEU A 157 -13.14 -2.84 -17.24
N PRO A 158 -13.46 -1.53 -17.21
CA PRO A 158 -12.42 -0.53 -17.01
C PRO A 158 -11.77 -0.78 -15.66
N THR A 159 -10.44 -0.70 -15.62
CA THR A 159 -9.67 -1.25 -14.50
C THR A 159 -8.68 -0.23 -13.97
N ILE A 160 -8.57 -0.13 -12.65
CA ILE A 160 -7.68 0.80 -11.96
C ILE A 160 -6.62 0.01 -11.18
N PHE A 161 -5.35 0.32 -11.38
CA PHE A 161 -4.26 -0.14 -10.53
C PHE A 161 -4.00 0.92 -9.44
N TYR A 162 -4.24 0.59 -8.18
CA TYR A 162 -3.97 1.48 -7.05
C TYR A 162 -2.54 1.30 -6.55
N VAL A 163 -1.77 2.39 -6.49
CA VAL A 163 -0.41 2.45 -5.94
C VAL A 163 -0.43 3.27 -4.65
N GLN A 164 -0.08 2.62 -3.54
CA GLN A 164 -0.04 3.23 -2.21
C GLN A 164 1.11 4.23 -2.05
N GLY A 165 1.09 4.95 -0.91
CA GLY A 165 2.14 5.89 -0.53
C GLY A 165 3.48 5.26 -0.11
N TRP A 166 4.31 6.07 0.54
CA TRP A 166 5.72 5.77 0.85
C TRP A 166 5.93 4.59 1.81
N ASP A 167 5.01 4.41 2.75
CA ASP A 167 5.15 3.47 3.86
C ASP A 167 5.11 2.00 3.43
N CYS A 168 5.54 1.12 4.33
CA CYS A 168 5.58 -0.33 4.13
C CYS A 168 4.37 -1.04 4.76
N SER A 169 3.19 -0.40 4.73
CA SER A 169 1.95 -1.00 5.20
C SER A 169 1.34 -1.97 4.19
N SER A 170 0.58 -2.92 4.70
CA SER A 170 -0.18 -3.87 3.88
C SER A 170 -1.38 -3.19 3.22
N VAL A 171 -1.69 -3.62 2.00
CA VAL A 171 -2.89 -3.22 1.22
C VAL A 171 -4.04 -4.24 1.32
N ASP A 172 -3.92 -5.15 2.28
CA ASP A 172 -4.92 -6.14 2.68
C ASP A 172 -5.66 -5.63 3.93
N TRP A 173 -6.91 -5.18 3.76
CA TRP A 173 -7.64 -4.42 4.77
C TRP A 173 -8.93 -5.09 5.27
N PRO A 174 -8.88 -6.34 5.75
CA PRO A 174 -10.05 -7.10 6.23
C PRO A 174 -10.54 -6.65 7.62
N LEU A 175 -9.70 -5.92 8.38
CA LEU A 175 -9.98 -5.55 9.76
C LEU A 175 -11.00 -4.41 9.82
N PRO A 176 -11.90 -4.37 10.82
CA PRO A 176 -13.05 -3.46 10.83
C PRO A 176 -12.70 -1.99 11.10
N ASP A 177 -11.44 -1.68 11.45
CA ASP A 177 -11.02 -0.30 11.71
C ASP A 177 -11.20 0.59 10.47
N PRO A 178 -11.55 1.87 10.64
CA PRO A 178 -11.65 2.81 9.52
C PRO A 178 -10.37 2.83 8.68
N ASN A 179 -10.53 2.79 7.36
CA ASN A 179 -9.42 2.85 6.42
C ASN A 179 -9.85 3.61 5.18
N LEU A 180 -9.32 4.82 5.00
CA LEU A 180 -9.74 5.76 3.96
C LEU A 180 -9.34 5.28 2.55
N ALA A 181 -8.20 4.62 2.41
CA ALA A 181 -7.79 4.01 1.15
C ALA A 181 -8.71 2.83 0.75
N ARG A 182 -9.17 2.04 1.74
CA ARG A 182 -10.19 1.00 1.52
C ARG A 182 -11.51 1.61 1.06
N GLU A 183 -11.98 2.69 1.69
CA GLU A 183 -13.20 3.38 1.26
C GLU A 183 -13.11 3.86 -0.19
N LEU A 184 -11.97 4.45 -0.58
CA LEU A 184 -11.71 4.81 -1.98
C LEU A 184 -11.79 3.60 -2.91
N VAL A 185 -11.07 2.52 -2.62
CA VAL A 185 -11.00 1.36 -3.53
C VAL A 185 -12.35 0.64 -3.63
N TYR A 186 -13.04 0.45 -2.50
CA TYR A 186 -14.38 -0.13 -2.52
C TYR A 186 -15.38 0.80 -3.21
N GLY A 187 -15.28 2.11 -3.02
CA GLY A 187 -16.08 3.11 -3.73
C GLY A 187 -15.89 3.05 -5.24
N LEU A 188 -14.65 2.95 -5.71
CA LEU A 188 -14.32 2.77 -7.13
C LEU A 188 -14.90 1.45 -7.67
N THR A 189 -14.80 0.38 -6.89
CA THR A 189 -15.39 -0.91 -7.28
C THR A 189 -16.92 -0.82 -7.41
N ARG A 190 -17.60 -0.19 -6.43
CA ARG A 190 -19.04 0.06 -6.48
C ARG A 190 -19.43 0.97 -7.65
N ALA A 191 -18.53 1.82 -8.12
CA ALA A 191 -18.74 2.69 -9.29
C ALA A 191 -18.58 1.96 -10.64
N GLY A 192 -18.25 0.65 -10.63
CA GLY A 192 -18.18 -0.21 -11.81
C GLY A 192 -16.78 -0.53 -12.32
N PHE A 193 -15.74 -0.23 -11.54
CA PHE A 193 -14.36 -0.53 -11.91
C PHE A 193 -13.88 -1.84 -11.31
N ALA A 194 -13.03 -2.58 -12.03
CA ALA A 194 -12.13 -3.53 -11.37
C ALA A 194 -10.98 -2.74 -10.74
N VAL A 195 -10.61 -3.01 -9.49
CA VAL A 195 -9.49 -2.32 -8.84
C VAL A 195 -8.51 -3.33 -8.28
N MET A 196 -7.26 -3.26 -8.74
CA MET A 196 -6.16 -4.10 -8.25
C MET A 196 -5.23 -3.30 -7.34
N ARG A 197 -4.83 -3.93 -6.24
CA ARG A 197 -3.73 -3.52 -5.36
C ARG A 197 -2.67 -4.62 -5.38
N ALA A 198 -1.41 -4.25 -5.24
CA ALA A 198 -0.32 -5.19 -5.01
C ALA A 198 0.46 -4.78 -3.75
N GLU A 199 0.79 -5.77 -2.93
CA GLU A 199 1.68 -5.59 -1.78
C GLU A 199 3.09 -5.22 -2.24
N LYS A 200 3.79 -4.45 -1.41
CA LYS A 200 5.24 -4.25 -1.55
C LYS A 200 5.99 -5.54 -1.16
N SER A 201 7.25 -5.65 -1.60
CA SER A 201 8.11 -6.81 -1.29
C SER A 201 8.27 -6.98 0.22
N GLY A 202 8.18 -8.23 0.70
CA GLY A 202 8.28 -8.56 2.13
C GLY A 202 7.15 -8.03 3.02
N THR A 203 6.09 -7.45 2.45
CA THR A 203 4.93 -6.91 3.17
C THR A 203 3.73 -7.85 3.06
N GLY A 204 2.92 -7.94 4.13
CA GLY A 204 1.71 -8.75 4.15
C GLY A 204 2.02 -10.23 3.97
N ASP A 205 1.46 -10.84 2.93
CA ASP A 205 1.72 -12.24 2.54
C ASP A 205 2.89 -12.38 1.55
N SER A 206 3.48 -11.27 1.11
CA SER A 206 4.52 -11.27 0.08
C SER A 206 5.84 -11.80 0.58
N THR A 207 6.56 -12.44 -0.33
CA THR A 207 7.95 -12.87 -0.14
C THR A 207 8.92 -11.74 -0.53
N GLY A 208 10.23 -12.05 -0.47
CA GLY A 208 11.29 -11.15 -0.91
C GLY A 208 11.89 -10.30 0.21
N THR A 209 12.76 -9.38 -0.20
CA THR A 209 13.44 -8.42 0.68
C THR A 209 12.40 -7.58 1.45
N PRO A 210 12.59 -7.31 2.75
CA PRO A 210 11.70 -6.42 3.50
C PRO A 210 11.56 -5.07 2.79
N CYS A 211 10.33 -4.55 2.68
CA CYS A 211 10.05 -3.30 1.97
C CYS A 211 10.95 -2.12 2.36
N ARG A 212 11.33 -2.01 3.64
CA ARG A 212 12.27 -0.97 4.13
C ARG A 212 13.64 -1.01 3.45
N ASP A 213 14.06 -2.20 3.01
CA ASP A 213 15.36 -2.47 2.42
C ASP A 213 15.31 -2.45 0.87
N VAL A 214 14.15 -2.14 0.28
CA VAL A 214 13.94 -2.14 -1.18
C VAL A 214 14.21 -0.75 -1.77
N ASP A 215 15.08 -0.70 -2.78
CA ASP A 215 15.39 0.53 -3.50
C ASP A 215 14.23 1.00 -4.41
N PHE A 216 14.31 2.20 -4.95
CA PHE A 216 13.19 2.82 -5.67
C PHE A 216 12.96 2.17 -7.03
N HIS A 217 14.03 1.79 -7.74
CA HIS A 217 13.92 1.14 -9.04
C HIS A 217 13.30 -0.25 -8.94
N ASP A 218 13.68 -1.03 -7.93
CA ASP A 218 13.09 -2.34 -7.66
C ASP A 218 11.59 -2.23 -7.32
N GLU A 219 11.20 -1.20 -6.57
CA GLU A 219 9.79 -0.94 -6.27
C GLU A 219 8.99 -0.60 -7.54
N VAL A 220 9.54 0.24 -8.43
CA VAL A 220 8.93 0.53 -9.74
C VAL A 220 8.80 -0.75 -10.59
N ALA A 221 9.83 -1.60 -10.61
CA ALA A 221 9.83 -2.85 -11.38
C ALA A 221 8.79 -3.85 -10.84
N LEU A 222 8.62 -3.92 -9.52
CA LEU A 222 7.59 -4.70 -8.84
C LEU A 222 6.20 -4.25 -9.28
N PHE A 223 5.88 -2.96 -9.15
CA PHE A 223 4.56 -2.45 -9.53
C PHE A 223 4.30 -2.55 -11.04
N THR A 224 5.33 -2.39 -11.86
CA THR A 224 5.23 -2.61 -13.32
C THR A 224 4.90 -4.06 -13.65
N SER A 225 5.49 -5.03 -12.93
CA SER A 225 5.17 -6.45 -13.10
C SER A 225 3.72 -6.75 -12.71
N ALA A 226 3.22 -6.11 -11.64
CA ALA A 226 1.83 -6.22 -11.21
C ALA A 226 0.86 -5.60 -12.22
N LEU A 227 1.18 -4.44 -12.81
CA LEU A 227 0.40 -3.82 -13.88
C LEU A 227 0.35 -4.71 -15.13
N LYS A 228 1.46 -5.36 -15.50
CA LYS A 228 1.49 -6.34 -16.61
C LYS A 228 0.56 -7.52 -16.33
N LYS A 229 0.64 -8.09 -15.13
CA LYS A 229 -0.26 -9.18 -14.69
C LYS A 229 -1.72 -8.73 -14.70
N LEU A 230 -2.04 -7.52 -14.25
CA LEU A 230 -3.40 -6.96 -14.29
C LEU A 230 -4.01 -7.07 -15.70
N LYS A 231 -3.26 -6.72 -16.74
CA LYS A 231 -3.74 -6.74 -18.12
C LYS A 231 -3.97 -8.14 -18.69
N THR A 232 -3.55 -9.19 -17.99
CA THR A 232 -3.75 -10.59 -18.42
C THR A 232 -5.10 -11.18 -17.99
N TYR A 233 -5.82 -10.54 -17.07
CA TYR A 233 -7.09 -11.08 -16.60
C TYR A 233 -8.21 -10.96 -17.65
N ASP A 234 -8.99 -12.03 -17.83
CA ASP A 234 -10.04 -12.11 -18.83
C ASP A 234 -11.18 -11.10 -18.64
N PHE A 235 -11.37 -10.54 -17.45
CA PHE A 235 -12.36 -9.49 -17.20
C PHE A 235 -11.81 -8.08 -17.42
N VAL A 236 -10.52 -7.88 -17.72
CA VAL A 236 -9.94 -6.54 -17.88
C VAL A 236 -10.13 -6.03 -19.30
N ASP A 237 -10.75 -4.86 -19.43
CA ASP A 237 -10.72 -4.07 -20.66
C ASP A 237 -9.35 -3.42 -20.81
N THR A 238 -8.50 -4.06 -21.63
CA THR A 238 -7.11 -3.61 -21.86
C THR A 238 -7.02 -2.25 -22.54
N GLY A 239 -8.10 -1.78 -23.19
CA GLY A 239 -8.18 -0.43 -23.74
C GLY A 239 -8.44 0.63 -22.69
N ASN A 240 -8.99 0.25 -21.52
CA ASN A 240 -9.42 1.16 -20.46
C ASN A 240 -8.78 0.78 -19.10
N VAL A 241 -7.44 0.79 -19.08
CA VAL A 241 -6.63 0.60 -17.87
C VAL A 241 -6.13 1.95 -17.38
N PHE A 242 -6.23 2.17 -16.07
CA PHE A 242 -5.83 3.40 -15.40
C PHE A 242 -4.94 3.10 -14.18
N ILE A 243 -4.16 4.08 -13.74
CA ILE A 243 -3.42 4.02 -12.47
C ILE A 243 -3.99 5.09 -11.53
N PHE A 244 -4.20 4.75 -10.26
CA PHE A 244 -4.41 5.72 -9.18
C PHE A 244 -3.19 5.72 -8.27
N GLY A 245 -2.40 6.80 -8.29
CA GLY A 245 -1.21 6.96 -7.44
C GLY A 245 -1.50 7.86 -6.24
N HIS A 246 -1.44 7.31 -5.02
CA HIS A 246 -1.54 8.10 -3.79
C HIS A 246 -0.15 8.47 -3.29
N SER A 247 0.10 9.75 -3.00
CA SER A 247 1.35 10.19 -2.39
C SER A 247 2.56 9.75 -3.25
N ALA A 248 3.48 8.97 -2.70
CA ALA A 248 4.60 8.38 -3.44
C ALA A 248 4.19 7.58 -4.70
N GLY A 249 2.96 7.06 -4.74
CA GLY A 249 2.40 6.41 -5.92
C GLY A 249 2.37 7.32 -7.17
N GLY A 250 2.35 8.65 -7.00
CA GLY A 250 2.47 9.60 -8.10
C GLY A 250 3.88 9.76 -8.66
N TRP A 251 4.93 9.31 -7.96
CA TRP A 251 6.28 9.15 -8.54
C TRP A 251 6.40 7.85 -9.34
N VAL A 252 5.79 6.78 -8.82
CA VAL A 252 5.87 5.44 -9.39
C VAL A 252 5.00 5.30 -10.64
N ALA A 253 3.78 5.83 -10.62
CA ALA A 253 2.81 5.73 -11.72
C ALA A 253 3.34 6.13 -13.11
N PRO A 254 4.00 7.29 -13.30
CA PRO A 254 4.52 7.65 -14.62
C PRO A 254 5.64 6.71 -15.09
N LEU A 255 6.48 6.21 -14.17
CA LEU A 255 7.56 5.26 -14.50
C LEU A 255 7.02 3.88 -14.88
N MET A 256 5.91 3.46 -14.28
CA MET A 256 5.18 2.26 -14.69
C MET A 256 4.59 2.45 -16.09
N ALA A 257 3.91 3.58 -16.32
CA ALA A 257 3.22 3.87 -17.57
C ALA A 257 4.17 4.05 -18.77
N GLU A 258 5.41 4.50 -18.52
CA GLU A 258 6.45 4.54 -19.56
C GLU A 258 6.83 3.14 -20.07
N GLN A 259 6.77 2.13 -19.19
CA GLN A 259 7.10 0.73 -19.54
C GLN A 259 5.88 -0.10 -19.95
N GLU A 260 4.71 0.24 -19.44
CA GLU A 260 3.45 -0.48 -19.65
C GLU A 260 2.30 0.53 -19.83
N PRO A 261 2.05 1.01 -21.06
CA PRO A 261 1.16 2.14 -21.32
C PRO A 261 -0.26 1.98 -20.78
N VAL A 262 -0.84 3.03 -20.22
CA VAL A 262 -2.22 3.04 -19.68
C VAL A 262 -3.02 4.18 -20.31
N LYS A 263 -4.35 4.08 -20.32
CA LYS A 263 -5.22 5.12 -20.90
C LYS A 263 -5.17 6.42 -20.11
N GLY A 264 -4.99 6.33 -18.79
CA GLY A 264 -4.82 7.50 -17.95
C GLY A 264 -4.30 7.24 -16.55
N ILE A 265 -3.86 8.30 -15.89
CA ILE A 265 -3.31 8.29 -14.55
C ILE A 265 -4.03 9.35 -13.71
N VAL A 266 -4.53 8.94 -12.55
CA VAL A 266 -5.00 9.83 -11.50
C VAL A 266 -3.96 9.84 -10.38
N VAL A 267 -3.58 11.01 -9.91
CA VAL A 267 -2.71 11.15 -8.74
C VAL A 267 -3.37 11.99 -7.66
N TYR A 268 -3.14 11.64 -6.39
CA TYR A 268 -3.63 12.40 -5.24
C TYR A 268 -2.50 12.72 -4.27
N GLY A 269 -2.33 13.99 -3.95
CA GLY A 269 -1.36 14.46 -2.95
C GLY A 269 0.06 14.04 -3.30
N THR A 270 0.53 14.28 -4.53
CA THR A 270 1.87 13.91 -4.98
C THR A 270 2.75 15.13 -5.26
N VAL A 271 4.01 14.87 -5.63
CA VAL A 271 5.06 15.86 -5.86
C VAL A 271 5.73 15.56 -7.20
N VAL A 272 6.14 16.57 -7.95
CA VAL A 272 6.85 16.39 -9.24
C VAL A 272 8.29 16.89 -9.22
N ARG A 273 8.64 17.75 -8.26
CA ARG A 273 9.99 18.29 -8.05
C ARG A 273 10.94 17.27 -7.41
N PRO A 274 12.28 17.51 -7.46
CA PRO A 274 13.26 16.63 -6.83
C PRO A 274 12.97 16.39 -5.35
N PHE A 275 13.19 15.16 -4.89
CA PHE A 275 12.80 14.78 -3.53
C PHE A 275 13.55 15.56 -2.43
N ALA A 276 14.81 15.96 -2.66
CA ALA A 276 15.53 16.82 -1.74
C ALA A 276 14.84 18.18 -1.54
N GLU A 277 14.26 18.76 -2.59
CA GLU A 277 13.51 20.02 -2.51
C GLU A 277 12.23 19.83 -1.68
N TYR A 278 11.56 18.70 -1.88
CA TYR A 278 10.39 18.30 -1.08
C TYR A 278 10.70 18.20 0.41
N LEU A 279 11.79 17.50 0.73
CA LEU A 279 12.23 17.31 2.10
C LEU A 279 12.54 18.65 2.77
N VAL A 280 13.36 19.48 2.11
CA VAL A 280 13.76 20.80 2.62
C VAL A 280 12.54 21.69 2.86
N GLU A 281 11.60 21.77 1.91
CA GLU A 281 10.41 22.58 2.08
C GLU A 281 9.55 22.12 3.26
N ASN A 282 9.31 20.81 3.35
CA ASN A 282 8.37 20.27 4.32
C ASN A 282 8.91 20.21 5.75
N TRP A 283 10.23 20.16 5.95
CA TRP A 283 10.81 20.06 7.29
C TRP A 283 10.38 21.21 8.20
N ARG A 284 10.61 22.45 7.77
CA ARG A 284 10.16 23.65 8.50
C ARG A 284 8.64 23.79 8.46
N ARG A 285 8.01 23.63 7.27
CA ARG A 285 6.57 23.86 7.09
C ARG A 285 5.74 23.00 8.02
N ASN A 286 6.05 21.70 8.11
CA ASN A 286 5.29 20.77 8.95
C ASN A 286 5.45 21.05 10.44
N ARG A 287 6.65 21.46 10.88
CA ARG A 287 6.86 21.86 12.26
C ARG A 287 6.06 23.10 12.61
N TRP A 288 6.04 24.11 11.75
CA TRP A 288 5.23 25.30 11.92
C TRP A 288 3.73 24.98 12.00
N LEU A 289 3.20 24.20 11.05
CA LEU A 289 1.78 23.86 11.02
C LEU A 289 1.34 23.07 12.27
N ARG A 290 2.20 22.19 12.77
CA ARG A 290 1.95 21.40 13.98
C ARG A 290 2.21 22.15 15.28
N SER A 291 2.93 23.27 15.27
CA SER A 291 3.20 24.06 16.46
C SER A 291 2.08 25.03 16.82
N GLN A 292 1.12 25.28 15.93
CA GLN A 292 0.14 26.36 16.13
C GLN A 292 -0.79 26.14 17.33
N SER A 293 -0.95 24.90 17.80
CA SER A 293 -1.75 24.57 18.99
C SER A 293 -1.06 24.95 20.29
N ASP A 294 0.28 24.97 20.33
CA ASP A 294 1.07 25.35 21.50
C ASP A 294 2.48 25.81 21.09
N LEU A 295 2.62 27.10 20.80
CA LEU A 295 3.92 27.69 20.42
C LEU A 295 4.96 27.62 21.55
N SER A 296 4.54 27.44 22.82
CA SER A 296 5.48 27.38 23.94
C SER A 296 6.34 26.10 23.93
N GLN A 297 5.88 25.07 23.23
CA GLN A 297 6.62 23.80 23.05
C GLN A 297 7.63 23.85 21.89
N PHE A 298 7.63 24.92 21.08
CA PHE A 298 8.45 25.01 19.87
C PHE A 298 9.35 26.23 19.88
N ASP A 299 10.66 25.99 19.93
CA ASP A 299 11.65 27.02 19.65
C ASP A 299 11.78 27.22 18.13
N LEU A 300 11.00 28.15 17.59
CA LEU A 300 10.97 28.43 16.15
C LEU A 300 12.30 28.96 15.60
N ALA A 301 13.09 29.67 16.42
CA ALA A 301 14.42 30.11 16.01
C ALA A 301 15.35 28.90 15.84
N LYS A 302 15.30 27.96 16.78
CA LYS A 302 16.03 26.68 16.67
C LYS A 302 15.56 25.84 15.48
N VAL A 303 14.28 25.89 15.09
CA VAL A 303 13.79 25.21 13.87
C VAL A 303 14.52 25.73 12.62
N GLU A 304 14.81 27.04 12.54
CA GLU A 304 15.56 27.61 11.43
C GLU A 304 17.04 27.17 11.44
N ASP A 305 17.67 27.07 12.61
CA ASP A 305 19.03 26.53 12.72
C ASP A 305 19.08 25.05 12.28
N GLU A 306 18.13 24.24 12.76
CA GLU A 306 17.97 22.85 12.35
C GLU A 306 17.67 22.73 10.84
N GLN A 307 16.89 23.64 10.26
CA GLN A 307 16.59 23.65 8.83
C GLN A 307 17.87 23.82 7.98
N ARG A 308 18.83 24.65 8.42
CA ARG A 308 20.11 24.83 7.70
C ARG A 308 20.96 23.57 7.74
N LEU A 309 21.06 22.94 8.92
CA LEU A 309 21.77 21.66 9.08
C LEU A 309 21.09 20.54 8.27
N TYR A 310 19.76 20.52 8.25
CA TYR A 310 18.98 19.55 7.47
C TYR A 310 19.25 19.69 5.97
N ALA A 311 19.18 20.90 5.41
CA ALA A 311 19.49 21.14 4.01
C ALA A 311 20.95 20.79 3.65
N GLN A 312 21.90 21.15 4.51
CA GLN A 312 23.32 20.82 4.32
C GLN A 312 23.55 19.30 4.35
N LEU A 313 22.95 18.59 5.31
CA LEU A 313 23.05 17.13 5.37
C LEU A 313 22.44 16.47 4.14
N LEU A 314 21.23 16.88 3.73
CA LEU A 314 20.60 16.35 2.52
C LEU A 314 21.44 16.57 1.27
N HIS A 315 22.14 17.71 1.16
CA HIS A 315 23.09 17.93 0.06
C HIS A 315 24.18 16.85 0.02
N TYR A 316 24.84 16.57 1.15
CA TYR A 316 25.86 15.53 1.21
C TYR A 316 25.30 14.14 0.90
N LEU A 317 24.13 13.81 1.43
CA LEU A 317 23.56 12.48 1.29
C LEU A 317 22.97 12.22 -0.10
N LEU A 318 22.26 13.21 -0.66
CA LEU A 318 21.46 13.04 -1.87
C LEU A 318 22.11 13.59 -3.12
N VAL A 319 23.01 14.58 -3.01
CA VAL A 319 23.71 15.17 -4.16
C VAL A 319 25.14 14.65 -4.25
N GLU A 320 25.94 14.81 -3.18
CA GLU A 320 27.33 14.30 -3.17
C GLU A 320 27.41 12.77 -2.98
N LYS A 321 26.29 12.12 -2.64
CA LYS A 321 26.20 10.66 -2.38
C LYS A 321 27.14 10.17 -1.28
N SER A 322 27.49 11.04 -0.32
CA SER A 322 28.24 10.65 0.88
C SER A 322 27.42 9.74 1.78
N SER A 323 28.05 8.76 2.44
CA SER A 323 27.44 8.06 3.57
C SER A 323 27.20 9.02 4.74
N VAL A 324 26.31 8.64 5.66
CA VAL A 324 26.04 9.38 6.90
C VAL A 324 27.31 9.51 7.74
N HIS A 325 28.03 8.40 7.96
CA HIS A 325 29.34 8.40 8.61
C HIS A 325 30.31 9.41 7.99
N ASN A 326 30.56 9.36 6.69
CA ASN A 326 31.52 10.26 6.05
C ASN A 326 31.09 11.73 6.13
N ALA A 327 29.79 12.01 5.98
CA ALA A 327 29.26 13.36 6.09
C ALA A 327 29.47 13.93 7.50
N THR A 328 29.20 13.13 8.53
CA THR A 328 29.34 13.56 9.94
C THR A 328 30.79 13.63 10.42
N ILE A 329 31.70 12.81 9.87
CA ILE A 329 33.15 12.97 10.13
C ILE A 329 33.69 14.26 9.52
N LYS A 330 33.27 14.58 8.30
CA LYS A 330 33.67 15.81 7.59
C LYS A 330 33.03 17.06 8.22
N HIS A 331 31.79 16.94 8.68
CA HIS A 331 30.97 18.00 9.25
C HIS A 331 30.34 17.56 10.59
N PRO A 332 31.10 17.59 11.71
CA PRO A 332 30.65 17.13 13.01
C PRO A 332 29.36 17.79 13.51
N GLU A 333 29.09 19.04 13.10
CA GLU A 333 27.86 19.78 13.39
C GLU A 333 26.60 19.10 12.88
N LEU A 334 26.70 18.23 11.87
CA LEU A 334 25.57 17.51 11.30
C LEU A 334 25.16 16.28 12.12
N SER A 335 25.98 15.84 13.07
CA SER A 335 25.78 14.56 13.79
C SER A 335 24.42 14.45 14.50
N ALA A 336 23.96 15.54 15.12
CA ALA A 336 22.67 15.55 15.80
C ALA A 336 21.49 15.45 14.81
N MET A 337 21.60 16.11 13.66
CA MET A 337 20.60 16.02 12.59
C MET A 337 20.62 14.63 11.94
N ALA A 338 21.81 14.09 11.66
CA ALA A 338 21.98 12.74 11.14
C ALA A 338 21.30 11.70 12.04
N LYS A 339 21.58 11.72 13.34
CA LYS A 339 20.93 10.82 14.31
C LYS A 339 19.40 10.98 14.35
N ARG A 340 18.88 12.16 14.04
CA ARG A 340 17.42 12.39 13.98
C ARG A 340 16.78 11.72 12.76
N LEU A 341 17.44 11.77 11.61
CA LEU A 341 16.97 11.15 10.36
C LEU A 341 17.32 9.67 10.26
N PHE A 342 18.33 9.23 10.99
CA PHE A 342 18.88 7.88 10.98
C PHE A 342 18.92 7.37 12.43
N PRO A 343 17.74 7.17 13.06
CA PRO A 343 17.68 6.88 14.50
C PRO A 343 18.16 5.47 14.86
N GLN A 344 18.15 4.52 13.92
CA GLN A 344 18.52 3.13 14.15
C GLN A 344 19.85 2.74 13.51
N ASP A 345 20.08 3.18 12.28
CA ASP A 345 21.26 2.88 11.49
C ASP A 345 21.47 3.97 10.43
N ASP A 346 22.67 4.01 9.84
CA ASP A 346 23.09 5.01 8.83
C ASP A 346 22.49 4.77 7.43
N GLU A 347 21.67 3.73 7.26
CA GLU A 347 21.17 3.29 5.95
C GLU A 347 19.67 3.53 5.78
N HIS A 348 18.87 3.68 6.84
CA HIS A 348 17.41 3.82 6.75
C HIS A 348 16.92 5.20 7.14
N PHE A 349 16.60 6.00 6.12
CA PHE A 349 16.05 7.34 6.27
C PHE A 349 14.68 7.30 6.95
N ASP A 350 14.56 8.07 8.04
CA ASP A 350 13.44 8.10 8.99
C ASP A 350 13.04 6.70 9.51
N ASN A 351 13.96 5.73 9.50
CA ASN A 351 13.71 4.32 9.81
C ASN A 351 12.65 3.65 8.89
N LEU A 352 12.42 4.21 7.69
CA LEU A 352 11.38 3.75 6.77
C LEU A 352 11.95 3.11 5.50
N ARG A 353 12.84 3.80 4.80
CA ARG A 353 13.38 3.36 3.51
C ARG A 353 14.88 3.53 3.46
N THR A 354 15.56 2.73 2.66
CA THR A 354 17.00 2.87 2.46
C THR A 354 17.38 4.26 1.93
N LEU A 355 18.55 4.76 2.31
CA LEU A 355 19.15 5.96 1.74
C LEU A 355 19.34 5.80 0.23
N GLN A 356 19.58 4.58 -0.24
CA GLN A 356 19.65 4.26 -1.66
C GLN A 356 18.30 4.48 -2.38
N HIS A 357 17.18 4.10 -1.78
CA HIS A 357 15.84 4.40 -2.30
C HIS A 357 15.64 5.91 -2.44
N VAL A 358 15.95 6.67 -1.38
CA VAL A 358 15.84 8.14 -1.36
C VAL A 358 16.72 8.79 -2.43
N ARG A 359 17.95 8.29 -2.62
CA ARG A 359 18.89 8.79 -3.64
C ARG A 359 18.38 8.55 -5.06
N GLN A 360 17.91 7.34 -5.35
CA GLN A 360 17.38 6.99 -6.67
C GLN A 360 16.14 7.83 -6.99
N LEU A 361 15.23 8.00 -6.03
CA LEU A 361 14.08 8.89 -6.20
C LEU A 361 14.53 10.34 -6.47
N ASN A 362 15.52 10.84 -5.74
CA ASN A 362 16.03 12.19 -5.97
C ASN A 362 16.72 12.38 -7.34
N ASP A 363 17.38 11.34 -7.85
CA ASP A 363 18.04 11.36 -9.17
C ASP A 363 17.02 11.25 -10.32
N GLN A 364 15.83 10.71 -10.03
CA GLN A 364 14.79 10.55 -11.01
C GLN A 364 14.14 11.90 -11.35
N ASN A 365 14.33 12.35 -12.59
CA ASN A 365 13.56 13.46 -13.13
C ASN A 365 12.16 12.95 -13.56
N VAL A 366 11.24 12.89 -12.61
CA VAL A 366 9.86 12.42 -12.83
C VAL A 366 9.12 13.35 -13.81
N ALA A 367 9.42 14.65 -13.81
CA ALA A 367 8.82 15.61 -14.76
C ALA A 367 9.12 15.25 -16.23
N ARG A 368 10.33 14.76 -16.53
CA ARG A 368 10.68 14.28 -17.88
C ARG A 368 9.83 13.10 -18.30
N VAL A 369 9.53 12.20 -17.36
CA VAL A 369 8.70 11.02 -17.62
C VAL A 369 7.26 11.45 -17.83
N TRP A 370 6.70 12.33 -17.00
CA TRP A 370 5.39 12.92 -17.27
C TRP A 370 5.30 13.54 -18.67
N ALA A 371 6.32 14.30 -19.09
CA ALA A 371 6.37 14.87 -20.44
C ALA A 371 6.49 13.83 -21.57
N SER A 372 6.94 12.60 -21.26
CA SER A 372 7.12 11.53 -22.24
C SER A 372 5.82 10.76 -22.54
N LEU A 373 4.86 10.76 -21.60
CA LEU A 373 3.65 9.94 -21.66
C LEU A 373 2.62 10.39 -22.68
N ASP A 374 1.94 9.42 -23.28
CA ASP A 374 0.73 9.56 -24.09
C ASP A 374 -0.48 9.00 -23.32
N ALA A 375 -0.78 9.61 -22.18
CA ALA A 375 -1.84 9.19 -21.28
C ALA A 375 -2.59 10.41 -20.73
N HIS A 376 -3.90 10.29 -20.53
CA HIS A 376 -4.66 11.34 -19.85
C HIS A 376 -4.24 11.42 -18.38
N VAL A 377 -4.14 12.62 -17.81
CA VAL A 377 -3.74 12.83 -16.41
C VAL A 377 -4.72 13.72 -15.65
N LEU A 378 -5.10 13.27 -14.46
CA LEU A 378 -5.81 14.06 -13.44
C LEU A 378 -4.97 14.15 -12.18
N ALA A 379 -4.58 15.35 -11.78
CA ALA A 379 -3.88 15.63 -10.53
C ALA A 379 -4.83 16.24 -9.49
N LEU A 380 -5.09 15.51 -8.41
CA LEU A 380 -6.01 15.91 -7.34
C LEU A 380 -5.22 16.35 -6.11
N PHE A 381 -5.51 17.53 -5.58
CA PHE A 381 -4.87 18.08 -4.39
C PHE A 381 -5.90 18.33 -3.29
N GLY A 382 -5.68 17.82 -2.08
CA GLY A 382 -6.49 18.16 -0.93
C GLY A 382 -6.14 19.55 -0.40
N GLU A 383 -7.14 20.42 -0.18
CA GLU A 383 -6.91 21.79 0.33
C GLU A 383 -6.10 21.84 1.62
N TYR A 384 -6.28 20.84 2.49
CA TYR A 384 -5.61 20.70 3.78
C TYR A 384 -4.50 19.66 3.77
N ASP A 385 -3.98 19.27 2.60
CA ASP A 385 -2.78 18.45 2.50
C ASP A 385 -1.54 19.25 2.99
N ILE A 386 -1.02 18.82 4.14
CA ILE A 386 0.19 19.40 4.74
C ILE A 386 1.49 18.77 4.23
N ARG A 387 1.44 17.71 3.42
CA ARG A 387 2.61 17.03 2.85
C ARG A 387 2.99 17.60 1.51
N THR A 388 2.03 17.99 0.68
CA THR A 388 2.29 18.49 -0.68
C THR A 388 1.81 19.91 -0.90
N LEU A 389 1.93 20.41 -2.12
CA LEU A 389 1.47 21.73 -2.53
C LEU A 389 0.58 21.62 -3.78
N ALA A 390 -0.38 22.54 -3.90
CA ALA A 390 -1.20 22.67 -5.11
C ALA A 390 -0.36 22.85 -6.37
N MET A 391 0.75 23.58 -6.25
CA MET A 391 1.69 23.84 -7.35
C MET A 391 2.21 22.56 -8.01
N ASP A 392 2.50 21.50 -7.24
CA ASP A 392 2.96 20.22 -7.81
C ASP A 392 1.90 19.61 -8.76
N HIS A 393 0.61 19.73 -8.41
CA HIS A 393 -0.51 19.16 -9.16
C HIS A 393 -0.84 19.99 -10.40
N GLU A 394 -0.86 21.32 -10.24
CA GLU A 394 -0.93 22.28 -11.34
C GLU A 394 0.18 22.03 -12.36
N TYR A 395 1.41 21.83 -11.86
CA TYR A 395 2.58 21.66 -12.70
C TYR A 395 2.58 20.33 -13.44
N ILE A 396 2.14 19.22 -12.82
CA ILE A 396 1.93 17.94 -13.51
C ILE A 396 0.96 18.11 -14.69
N ALA A 397 -0.19 18.75 -14.47
CA ALA A 397 -1.16 18.98 -15.55
C ALA A 397 -0.57 19.87 -16.66
N ALA A 398 0.21 20.90 -16.29
CA ALA A 398 0.87 21.77 -17.26
C ALA A 398 1.93 21.03 -18.09
N ILE A 399 2.73 20.16 -17.48
CA ILE A 399 3.74 19.33 -18.18
C ILE A 399 3.08 18.49 -19.27
N ILE A 400 1.96 17.83 -18.95
CA ILE A 400 1.22 17.01 -19.93
C ILE A 400 0.67 17.88 -21.04
N ASN A 401 0.01 18.98 -20.69
CA ASN A 401 -0.61 19.88 -21.67
C ASN A 401 0.39 20.60 -22.59
N ALA A 402 1.65 20.77 -22.15
CA ALA A 402 2.70 21.35 -22.98
C ALA A 402 3.00 20.51 -24.24
N ARG A 403 2.75 19.20 -24.19
CA ARG A 403 2.92 18.28 -25.32
C ARG A 403 1.60 17.79 -25.90
N HIS A 404 0.63 17.52 -25.04
CA HIS A 404 -0.67 16.95 -25.39
C HIS A 404 -1.80 17.84 -24.84
N PRO A 405 -2.17 18.93 -25.56
CA PRO A 405 -3.20 19.85 -25.10
C PRO A 405 -4.49 19.12 -24.73
N SER A 406 -5.07 19.47 -23.58
CA SER A 406 -6.28 18.89 -22.98
C SER A 406 -6.16 17.48 -22.37
N MET A 407 -4.99 16.85 -22.42
CA MET A 407 -4.79 15.56 -21.75
C MET A 407 -4.44 15.71 -20.26
N GLY A 408 -3.98 16.88 -19.81
CA GLY A 408 -3.70 17.17 -18.40
C GLY A 408 -4.80 17.99 -17.74
N SER A 409 -5.19 17.60 -16.53
CA SER A 409 -6.15 18.33 -15.70
C SER A 409 -5.75 18.25 -14.23
N TRP A 410 -6.12 19.26 -13.44
CA TRP A 410 -5.92 19.24 -11.99
C TRP A 410 -7.12 19.82 -11.25
N ARG A 411 -7.34 19.42 -9.99
CA ARG A 411 -8.42 19.92 -9.13
C ARG A 411 -7.95 20.05 -7.69
N LEU A 412 -8.40 21.11 -7.02
CA LEU A 412 -8.34 21.25 -5.57
C LEU A 412 -9.63 20.65 -4.97
N LEU A 413 -9.49 19.80 -3.95
CA LEU A 413 -10.57 19.17 -3.22
C LEU A 413 -10.72 19.85 -1.85
N PRO A 414 -11.79 20.64 -1.62
CA PRO A 414 -11.99 21.39 -0.39
C PRO A 414 -11.95 20.51 0.86
N LYS A 415 -11.29 21.04 1.89
CA LYS A 415 -11.19 20.46 3.24
C LYS A 415 -10.52 19.08 3.37
N MET A 416 -10.00 18.51 2.28
CA MET A 416 -9.37 17.19 2.31
C MET A 416 -7.89 17.28 2.68
N ASP A 417 -7.41 16.36 3.50
CA ASP A 417 -5.99 16.21 3.84
C ASP A 417 -5.25 15.22 2.94
N HIS A 418 -3.97 14.96 3.24
CA HIS A 418 -3.16 14.01 2.49
C HIS A 418 -3.68 12.56 2.51
N GLY A 419 -4.51 12.20 3.50
CA GLY A 419 -5.03 10.87 3.76
C GLY A 419 -6.45 10.61 3.25
N PHE A 420 -7.03 11.54 2.48
CA PHE A 420 -8.45 11.55 2.07
C PHE A 420 -9.44 11.86 3.19
N ALA A 421 -9.00 12.37 4.34
CA ALA A 421 -9.86 12.77 5.45
C ALA A 421 -10.34 14.21 5.30
N LEU A 422 -11.57 14.50 5.74
CA LEU A 422 -12.11 15.85 5.83
C LEU A 422 -11.77 16.47 7.19
N HIS A 423 -11.38 17.75 7.15
CA HIS A 423 -11.04 18.55 8.32
C HIS A 423 -11.73 19.91 8.31
N ASP A 424 -11.87 20.51 9.50
CA ASP A 424 -12.49 21.84 9.62
C ASP A 424 -11.53 22.98 9.25
N SER A 425 -10.22 22.73 9.32
CA SER A 425 -9.18 23.69 8.95
C SER A 425 -7.85 22.99 8.62
N LEU A 426 -6.92 23.72 8.00
CA LEU A 426 -5.55 23.24 7.79
C LEU A 426 -4.85 22.87 9.12
N HIS A 427 -5.11 23.61 10.20
CA HIS A 427 -4.54 23.30 11.50
C HIS A 427 -5.12 22.01 12.09
N ASP A 428 -6.44 21.82 11.97
CA ASP A 428 -7.09 20.57 12.38
C ASP A 428 -6.50 19.36 11.65
N SER A 429 -6.28 19.47 10.33
CA SER A 429 -5.57 18.46 9.56
C SER A 429 -4.13 18.25 10.04
N ALA A 430 -3.39 19.32 10.38
CA ALA A 430 -2.03 19.18 10.88
C ALA A 430 -1.96 18.40 12.21
N VAL A 431 -3.01 18.42 13.02
CA VAL A 431 -3.08 17.68 14.30
C VAL A 431 -3.65 16.27 14.10
N HIS A 432 -4.66 16.12 13.25
CA HIS A 432 -5.45 14.90 13.07
C HIS A 432 -5.28 14.24 11.70
N GLU A 433 -4.15 14.49 11.03
CA GLU A 433 -3.85 13.96 9.70
C GLU A 433 -4.16 12.45 9.59
N PHE A 434 -4.77 12.05 8.48
CA PHE A 434 -5.28 10.70 8.17
C PHE A 434 -6.46 10.24 9.04
N ALA A 435 -6.99 11.08 9.92
CA ALA A 435 -8.08 10.74 10.82
C ALA A 435 -9.25 11.72 10.66
N GLY A 436 -10.34 11.23 10.08
CA GLY A 436 -11.57 11.99 9.90
C GLY A 436 -12.55 11.26 8.97
N PRO A 437 -13.70 11.86 8.67
CA PRO A 437 -14.62 11.34 7.66
C PRO A 437 -13.94 11.25 6.29
N PHE A 438 -14.26 10.20 5.52
CA PHE A 438 -13.77 10.05 4.16
C PHE A 438 -14.30 11.17 3.25
N GLY A 439 -13.41 11.88 2.56
CA GLY A 439 -13.73 12.87 1.55
C GLY A 439 -14.11 12.19 0.24
N ASP A 440 -15.39 11.92 0.04
CA ASP A 440 -15.93 11.26 -1.15
C ASP A 440 -15.68 12.02 -2.47
N GLN A 441 -15.30 13.30 -2.40
CA GLN A 441 -14.93 14.13 -3.55
C GLN A 441 -13.82 13.50 -4.40
N VAL A 442 -12.80 12.88 -3.78
CA VAL A 442 -11.70 12.22 -4.54
C VAL A 442 -12.22 11.06 -5.39
N LEU A 443 -13.19 10.31 -4.85
CA LEU A 443 -13.87 9.24 -5.56
C LEU A 443 -14.72 9.80 -6.70
N GLN A 444 -15.55 10.82 -6.42
CA GLN A 444 -16.46 11.42 -7.40
C GLN A 444 -15.71 12.02 -8.59
N GLU A 445 -14.64 12.78 -8.35
CA GLU A 445 -13.79 13.38 -9.39
C GLU A 445 -13.08 12.31 -10.23
N THR A 446 -12.52 11.29 -9.57
CA THR A 446 -11.87 10.15 -10.26
C THR A 446 -12.86 9.44 -11.19
N VAL A 447 -14.04 9.09 -10.69
CA VAL A 447 -15.07 8.37 -11.47
C VAL A 447 -15.56 9.22 -12.64
N THR A 448 -15.85 10.50 -12.38
CA THR A 448 -16.35 11.43 -13.40
C THR A 448 -15.34 11.62 -14.52
N TRP A 449 -14.07 11.82 -14.16
CA TRP A 449 -13.00 11.99 -15.13
C TRP A 449 -12.75 10.73 -15.95
N ILE A 450 -12.65 9.55 -15.32
CA ILE A 450 -12.46 8.30 -16.07
C ILE A 450 -13.63 8.08 -17.05
N ARG A 451 -14.88 8.27 -16.62
CA ARG A 451 -16.05 8.11 -17.49
C ARG A 451 -16.03 9.07 -18.69
N GLY A 452 -15.57 10.31 -18.49
CA GLY A 452 -15.40 11.28 -19.58
C GLY A 452 -14.37 10.86 -20.64
N ILE A 453 -13.45 9.94 -20.31
CA ILE A 453 -12.39 9.44 -21.19
C ILE A 453 -12.75 8.08 -21.81
N VAL A 454 -13.50 7.24 -21.10
CA VAL A 454 -13.91 5.91 -21.59
C VAL A 454 -14.93 6.03 -22.74
N GLY A 455 -15.82 7.01 -22.68
CA GLY A 455 -16.91 7.20 -23.64
C GLY A 455 -18.22 6.61 -23.14
#